data_AF-X1UQH3-F1
#
_entry.id   AF-X1UQH3-F1
#
_cell.length_a   1.000
_cell.length_b   1.000
_cell.length_c   1.000
_cell.angle_alpha   90.00
_cell.angle_beta   90.00
_cell.angle_gamma   90.00
#
_symmetry.space_group_name_H-M   'P 1'
#
loop_
_entity.id
_entity.type
_entity.pdbx_description
1 polymer ?
#
loop_
_entity_poly.entity_id
_entity_poly.type
_entity_poly.pdbx_seq_one_letter_code
_entity_poly.pdbx_strand_id
1 'polypeptide(L)'
;FYYVNNSLDYSNIKAHAIVRALQNITQQYKVTILIDGFLSKKEERIISRVLHKSEIRFRKIRGLKMNDCFMRLADALAGFLRDHIEEQDYTEEIYGRLIRTGFLIE
;
A
#
# COMPACT_ATOMS: atom_id res chain seq x y z
N PHE A 1 -5.13 -12.21 -10.84
CA PHE A 1 -4.84 -13.24 -9.82
C PHE A 1 -3.50 -13.90 -10.15
N TYR A 2 -2.49 -13.75 -9.30
CA TYR A 2 -1.20 -14.44 -9.46
C TYR A 2 -1.17 -15.64 -8.52
N TYR A 3 -1.18 -16.85 -9.08
CA TYR A 3 -0.94 -18.11 -8.34
C TYR A 3 0.55 -18.25 -8.00
N VAL A 4 0.86 -18.64 -6.77
CA VAL A 4 2.22 -18.72 -6.23
C VAL A 4 2.59 -20.17 -5.96
N ASN A 5 3.58 -20.68 -6.70
CA ASN A 5 4.27 -21.93 -6.37
C ASN A 5 5.53 -21.60 -5.56
N ASN A 6 5.61 -22.20 -4.38
CA ASN A 6 6.79 -22.47 -3.53
C ASN A 6 7.99 -21.50 -3.59
N SER A 7 8.19 -20.83 -2.44
CA SER A 7 9.38 -20.08 -1.99
C SER A 7 9.71 -18.74 -2.67
N LEU A 8 9.61 -17.65 -1.88
CA LEU A 8 10.48 -16.46 -1.89
C LEU A 8 10.45 -15.50 -3.11
N ASP A 9 9.39 -14.68 -3.27
CA ASP A 9 9.59 -13.29 -3.77
C ASP A 9 8.52 -12.26 -3.33
N TYR A 10 8.19 -12.24 -2.04
CA TYR A 10 7.28 -11.24 -1.47
C TYR A 10 7.76 -9.80 -1.67
N SER A 11 9.07 -9.59 -1.89
CA SER A 11 9.63 -8.25 -2.14
C SER A 11 9.17 -7.66 -3.46
N ASN A 12 9.21 -8.44 -4.54
CA ASN A 12 8.73 -7.95 -5.84
C ASN A 12 7.22 -7.71 -5.84
N ILE A 13 6.44 -8.58 -5.16
CA ILE A 13 4.99 -8.38 -5.01
C ILE A 13 4.70 -7.07 -4.26
N LYS A 14 5.34 -6.85 -3.11
CA LYS A 14 5.23 -5.59 -2.34
C LYS A 14 5.61 -4.40 -3.20
N ALA A 15 6.71 -4.48 -3.93
CA ALA A 15 7.17 -3.40 -4.80
C ALA A 15 6.14 -3.05 -5.89
N HIS A 16 5.60 -4.06 -6.58
CA HIS A 16 4.58 -3.84 -7.61
C HIS A 16 3.27 -3.31 -7.05
N ALA A 17 2.87 -3.73 -5.84
CA ALA A 17 1.71 -3.17 -5.16
C ALA A 17 1.89 -1.67 -4.88
N ILE A 18 3.07 -1.27 -4.39
CA ILE A 18 3.42 0.14 -4.16
C ILE A 18 3.41 0.92 -5.48
N VAL A 19 4.00 0.35 -6.55
CA VAL A 19 4.01 0.99 -7.87
C VAL A 19 2.58 1.27 -8.33
N ARG A 20 1.68 0.29 -8.30
CA ARG A 20 0.28 0.48 -8.72
C ARG A 20 -0.43 1.54 -7.89
N ALA A 21 -0.22 1.54 -6.58
CA ALA A 21 -0.84 2.53 -5.69
C ALA A 21 -0.39 3.97 -6.00
N LEU A 22 0.82 4.15 -6.52
CA LEU A 22 1.40 5.47 -6.79
C LEU A 22 1.30 5.90 -8.26
N GLN A 23 1.09 4.97 -9.18
CA GLN A 23 1.02 5.23 -10.62
C GLN A 23 -0.09 6.20 -11.03
N ASN A 24 -1.20 6.21 -10.27
CA ASN A 24 -2.35 7.07 -10.56
C ASN A 24 -2.22 8.49 -9.97
N ILE A 25 -1.15 8.78 -9.21
CA ILE A 25 -0.94 10.09 -8.61
C ILE A 25 -0.34 11.03 -9.66
N THR A 26 -1.15 11.95 -10.18
CA THR A 26 -0.77 12.90 -11.23
C THR A 26 -0.08 14.16 -10.69
N GLN A 27 -0.24 14.46 -9.40
CA GLN A 27 0.36 15.62 -8.75
C GLN A 27 1.82 15.36 -8.36
N GLN A 28 2.64 16.41 -8.22
CA GLN A 28 4.02 16.23 -7.78
C GLN A 28 4.05 15.76 -6.32
N TYR A 29 4.49 14.51 -6.10
CA TYR A 29 4.51 13.90 -4.77
C TYR A 29 5.93 13.49 -4.34
N LYS A 30 6.08 13.33 -3.02
CA LYS A 30 7.23 12.64 -2.42
C LYS A 30 6.77 11.84 -1.21
N VAL A 31 6.62 10.53 -1.38
CA VAL A 31 6.04 9.66 -0.36
C VAL A 31 7.08 9.02 0.56
N THR A 32 6.70 8.73 1.80
CA THR A 32 7.43 7.81 2.67
C THR A 32 6.68 6.49 2.70
N ILE A 33 7.36 5.41 2.36
CA ILE A 33 6.77 4.07 2.27
C ILE A 33 7.06 3.36 3.59
N LEU A 34 5.98 2.97 4.29
CA LEU A 34 6.04 2.21 5.52
C LEU A 34 5.59 0.78 5.23
N ILE A 35 6.41 -0.20 5.60
CA ILE A 35 6.15 -1.62 5.34
C ILE A 35 5.97 -2.30 6.69
N ASP A 36 4.93 -3.13 6.81
CA ASP A 36 4.72 -3.92 8.01
C ASP A 36 5.88 -4.89 8.27
N GLY A 37 6.29 -4.95 9.53
CA GLY A 37 7.33 -5.83 10.02
C GLY A 37 8.76 -5.38 9.71
N PHE A 38 9.68 -6.29 10.01
CA PHE A 38 11.10 -6.07 9.79
C PHE A 38 11.40 -6.05 8.29
N LEU A 39 11.96 -4.94 7.82
CA LEU A 39 12.44 -4.79 6.45
C LEU A 39 13.94 -5.06 6.41
N SER A 40 14.34 -6.17 5.79
CA SER A 40 15.77 -6.44 5.61
C SER A 40 16.37 -5.51 4.56
N LYS A 41 17.68 -5.23 4.66
CA LYS A 41 18.41 -4.42 3.66
C LYS A 41 18.31 -4.98 2.24
N LYS A 42 18.17 -6.30 2.10
CA LYS A 42 18.03 -6.97 0.79
C LYS A 42 16.68 -6.63 0.17
N GLU A 43 15.60 -6.76 0.94
CA GLU A 43 14.24 -6.44 0.48
C GLU A 43 14.10 -4.95 0.19
N GLU A 44 14.63 -4.08 1.06
CA GLU A 44 14.65 -2.63 0.83
C GLU A 44 15.30 -2.26 -0.51
N ARG A 45 16.44 -2.89 -0.83
CA ARG A 45 17.14 -2.68 -2.12
C ARG A 45 16.33 -3.19 -3.31
N ILE A 46 15.64 -4.33 -3.17
CA ILE A 46 14.79 -4.87 -4.25
C ILE A 46 13.64 -3.90 -4.52
N ILE A 47 12.92 -3.50 -3.47
CA ILE A 47 11.78 -2.58 -3.57
C ILE A 47 12.25 -1.24 -4.15
N SER A 48 13.32 -0.65 -3.62
CA SER A 48 13.90 0.59 -4.12
C SER A 48 14.26 0.51 -5.61
N ARG A 49 14.89 -0.59 -6.04
CA ARG A 49 15.24 -0.79 -7.46
C ARG A 49 14.01 -0.84 -8.36
N VAL A 50 12.96 -1.53 -7.94
CA VAL A 50 11.71 -1.62 -8.71
C VAL A 50 11.05 -0.24 -8.80
N LEU A 51 10.96 0.51 -7.69
CA LEU A 51 10.39 1.86 -7.68
C LEU A 51 11.16 2.82 -8.58
N HIS A 52 12.49 2.78 -8.56
CA HIS A 52 13.32 3.60 -9.46
C HIS A 52 13.11 3.24 -10.94
N LYS A 53 13.00 1.95 -11.27
CA LYS A 53 12.71 1.49 -12.64
C LYS A 53 11.31 1.89 -13.12
N SER A 54 10.37 2.06 -12.20
CA SER A 54 9.02 2.54 -12.46
C SER A 54 8.88 4.08 -12.35
N GLU A 55 10.00 4.81 -12.30
CA GLU A 55 10.05 6.28 -12.20
C GLU A 55 9.31 6.87 -10.98
N ILE A 56 9.07 6.06 -9.94
CA ILE A 56 8.38 6.47 -8.73
C ILE A 56 9.31 7.28 -7.83
N ARG A 57 8.90 8.48 -7.47
CA ARG A 57 9.63 9.35 -6.53
C ARG A 57 9.24 9.04 -5.08
N PHE A 58 10.22 8.69 -4.25
CA PHE A 58 10.01 8.45 -2.82
C PHE A 58 11.09 9.13 -1.97
N ARG A 59 10.76 9.44 -0.71
CA ARG A 59 11.70 9.99 0.27
C ARG A 59 12.48 8.91 1.00
N LYS A 60 11.76 7.88 1.45
CA LYS A 60 12.29 6.82 2.32
C LYS A 60 11.40 5.60 2.28
N ILE A 61 12.01 4.42 2.44
CA ILE A 61 11.34 3.14 2.68
C ILE A 61 11.73 2.70 4.09
N ARG A 62 10.79 2.27 4.92
CA ARG A 62 11.05 1.86 6.30
C ARG A 62 10.13 0.72 6.73
N GLY A 63 10.70 -0.27 7.41
CA GLY A 63 9.94 -1.28 8.15
C GLY A 63 9.42 -0.73 9.49
N LEU A 64 8.18 -1.04 9.85
CA LEU A 64 7.57 -0.67 11.12
C LEU A 64 7.69 -1.79 12.15
N LYS A 65 7.69 -1.43 13.43
CA LYS A 65 7.57 -2.39 14.52
C LYS A 65 6.09 -2.72 14.73
N MET A 66 5.78 -4.00 15.01
CA MET A 66 4.45 -4.43 15.45
C MET A 66 3.98 -3.51 16.59
N ASN A 67 2.82 -2.86 16.42
CA ASN A 67 2.13 -1.89 17.30
C ASN A 67 2.10 -0.41 16.87
N ASP A 68 2.58 -0.07 15.69
CA ASP A 68 2.42 1.29 15.16
C ASP A 68 0.93 1.64 14.90
N CYS A 69 0.50 2.86 15.25
CA CYS A 69 -0.87 3.32 15.02
C CYS A 69 -1.22 3.42 13.53
N PHE A 70 -0.23 3.69 12.68
CA PHE A 70 -0.42 3.73 11.24
C PHE A 70 -0.76 2.34 10.67
N MET A 71 -0.19 1.27 11.23
CA MET A 71 -0.52 -0.10 10.80
C MET A 71 -1.97 -0.45 11.14
N ARG A 72 -2.42 -0.15 12.36
CA ARG A 72 -3.82 -0.38 12.76
C ARG A 72 -4.81 0.41 11.92
N LEU A 73 -4.47 1.65 11.56
CA LEU A 73 -5.27 2.45 10.64
C LEU A 73 -5.31 1.82 9.25
N ALA A 74 -4.15 1.38 8.72
CA ALA A 74 -4.09 0.72 7.41
C ALA A 74 -4.91 -0.57 7.37
N ASP A 75 -4.83 -1.41 8.42
CA ASP A 75 -5.61 -2.65 8.53
C ASP A 75 -7.11 -2.36 8.62
N ALA A 76 -7.51 -1.37 9.42
CA ALA A 76 -8.92 -0.96 9.53
C ALA A 76 -9.47 -0.43 8.20
N LEU A 77 -8.67 0.36 7.46
CA LEU A 77 -9.05 0.84 6.13
C LEU A 77 -9.11 -0.29 5.10
N ALA A 78 -8.16 -1.21 5.12
CA ALA A 78 -8.16 -2.37 4.23
C ALA A 78 -9.34 -3.31 4.51
N GLY A 79 -9.69 -3.49 5.79
CA GLY A 79 -10.90 -4.20 6.22
C GLY A 79 -12.16 -3.50 5.72
N PHE A 80 -12.29 -2.19 5.97
CA PHE A 80 -13.41 -1.40 5.49
C PHE A 80 -13.59 -1.45 3.96
N LEU A 81 -12.50 -1.28 3.19
CA LEU A 81 -12.55 -1.36 1.72
C LEU A 81 -12.96 -2.75 1.24
N ARG A 82 -12.55 -3.80 1.94
CA ARG A 82 -12.97 -5.17 1.64
C ARG A 82 -14.46 -5.34 1.90
N ASP A 83 -14.94 -4.90 3.04
CA ASP A 83 -16.37 -4.96 3.38
C ASP A 83 -17.21 -4.19 2.36
N HIS A 84 -16.70 -3.07 1.82
CA HIS A 84 -17.38 -2.35 0.75
C HIS A 84 -17.42 -3.13 -0.58
N ILE A 85 -16.30 -3.76 -0.97
CA ILE A 85 -16.24 -4.64 -2.15
C ILE A 85 -17.16 -5.86 -1.98
N GLU A 86 -17.34 -6.34 -0.75
CA GLU A 86 -18.26 -7.42 -0.38
C GLU A 86 -19.70 -6.93 -0.10
N GLU A 87 -20.02 -5.70 -0.53
CA GLU A 87 -21.37 -5.11 -0.51
C GLU A 87 -22.03 -5.09 0.88
N GLN A 88 -21.25 -4.87 1.94
CA GLN A 88 -21.79 -4.73 3.30
C GLN A 88 -22.55 -3.40 3.46
N ASP A 89 -23.82 -3.46 3.87
CA ASP A 89 -24.76 -2.33 3.94
C ASP A 89 -24.21 -1.07 4.64
N TYR A 90 -23.45 -1.26 5.72
CA TYR A 90 -22.93 -0.15 6.53
C TYR A 90 -21.87 0.69 5.80
N THR A 91 -21.30 0.17 4.71
CA THR A 91 -20.14 0.77 4.04
C THR A 91 -20.52 1.86 3.04
N GLU A 92 -21.73 1.82 2.49
CA GLU A 92 -22.15 2.68 1.38
C GLU A 92 -22.06 4.18 1.72
N GLU A 93 -22.66 4.57 2.85
CA GLU A 93 -22.64 5.96 3.30
C GLU A 93 -21.21 6.43 3.61
N ILE A 94 -20.44 5.56 4.26
CA ILE A 94 -19.08 5.86 4.71
C ILE A 94 -18.15 6.00 3.49
N TYR A 95 -18.25 5.08 2.53
CA TYR A 95 -17.43 5.09 1.31
C TYR A 95 -17.67 6.37 0.52
N GLY A 96 -18.94 6.71 0.26
CA GLY A 96 -19.31 7.94 -0.42
C GLY A 96 -18.80 9.19 0.31
N ARG A 97 -18.79 9.19 1.65
CA ARG A 97 -18.20 10.29 2.43
C ARG A 97 -16.68 10.37 2.27
N LEU A 98 -15.97 9.25 2.32
CA LEU A 98 -14.51 9.21 2.20
C LEU A 98 -14.04 9.72 0.83
N ILE A 99 -14.73 9.34 -0.25
CA ILE A 99 -14.48 9.85 -1.61
C ILE A 99 -14.72 11.36 -1.67
N ARG A 100 -15.89 11.85 -1.19
CA ARG A 100 -16.21 13.29 -1.18
C ARG A 100 -15.19 14.13 -0.42
N THR A 101 -14.60 13.60 0.65
CA THR A 101 -13.58 14.29 1.42
C THR A 101 -12.17 14.19 0.83
N GLY A 102 -11.99 13.44 -0.26
CA GLY A 102 -10.67 13.15 -0.85
C GLY A 102 -9.79 12.27 0.03
N PHE A 103 -10.38 11.53 0.97
CA PHE A 103 -9.66 10.57 1.82
C PHE A 103 -9.38 9.27 1.07
N LEU A 104 -10.30 8.88 0.18
CA LEU A 104 -10.11 7.85 -0.84
C LEU A 104 -10.12 8.50 -2.22
N ILE A 105 -9.37 7.91 -3.15
CA ILE A 105 -9.29 8.32 -4.55
C ILE A 105 -9.62 7.07 -5.37
N GLU A 106 -10.59 7.16 -6.27
CA GLU A 106 -10.92 6.13 -7.28
C GLU A 106 -9.91 6.11 -8.43
#